data_AF-A0A9C6DZ80-F1
#
_entry.id   AF-A0A9C6DZ80-F1
#
_cell.length_a   1.000
_cell.length_b   1.000
_cell.length_c   1.000
_cell.angle_alpha   90.00
_cell.angle_beta   90.00
_cell.angle_gamma   90.00
#
_symmetry.space_group_name_H-M   'P 1'
#
loop_
_entity.id
_entity.type
_entity.pdbx_description
1 polymer ?
#
loop_
_entity_poly.entity_id
_entity_poly.type
_entity_poly.pdbx_seq_one_letter_code
_entity_poly.pdbx_strand_id
1 'polypeptide(L)'
;MCVYKLHKDNSKYAYQESMHLTGKFAKRKRLCNEFQVRNFGFNHNRVDQFYRSQWQSGERSWFYLIYRWIWMLCFAAVFLVCLSLQYSDGKYFIFMTNWGVILGLLTQFVAAVLVTRWQFNINSLRSNICEMGTQGSPTTPLVKVYWLLHGVTMSVSLVITTVYWSILHGKMNKPMRFPVLSFVTHCLNSVFMLVDFLMVGFPVRVLHTVYAMLLPIIYFSFTIVYFLCGGVDEYGNHYVYPILDWTSPMRGVITFAGVFTLYCIYAIVFYSIYQFKRFLHRSFSTIWSPHCVGLI
;
A
#
# COMPACT_ATOMS: atom_id res chain seq x y z
N MET A 1 9.70 -7.17 -60.60
CA MET A 1 9.17 -7.71 -59.32
C MET A 1 9.86 -7.18 -58.06
N CYS A 2 11.02 -6.51 -58.12
CA CYS A 2 11.78 -6.08 -56.93
C CYS A 2 11.26 -4.78 -56.27
N VAL A 3 10.76 -3.81 -57.05
CA VAL A 3 10.36 -2.48 -56.56
C VAL A 3 9.04 -2.49 -55.75
N TYR A 4 8.10 -3.38 -56.10
CA TYR A 4 6.84 -3.53 -55.37
C TYR A 4 7.02 -4.14 -53.97
N LYS A 5 8.09 -4.90 -53.73
CA LYS A 5 8.38 -5.53 -52.43
C LYS A 5 8.97 -4.53 -51.44
N LEU A 6 9.89 -3.67 -51.91
CA LEU A 6 10.49 -2.57 -51.14
C LEU A 6 9.46 -1.54 -50.63
N HIS A 7 8.45 -1.20 -51.44
CA HIS A 7 7.45 -0.21 -51.04
C HIS A 7 6.47 -0.76 -49.98
N LYS A 8 6.18 -2.07 -50.03
CA LYS A 8 5.32 -2.77 -49.06
C LYS A 8 6.02 -2.98 -47.72
N ASP A 9 7.33 -3.20 -47.74
CA ASP A 9 8.14 -3.28 -46.51
C ASP A 9 8.26 -1.90 -45.84
N ASN A 10 8.57 -0.84 -46.58
CA ASN A 10 8.65 0.53 -46.02
C ASN A 10 7.34 1.04 -45.40
N SER A 11 6.19 0.72 -45.99
CA SER A 11 4.88 1.08 -45.42
C SER A 11 4.55 0.30 -44.13
N LYS A 12 5.01 -0.95 -44.03
CA LYS A 12 4.85 -1.79 -42.84
C LYS A 12 5.74 -1.30 -41.68
N TYR A 13 6.98 -0.89 -41.97
CA TYR A 13 7.89 -0.28 -41.01
C TYR A 13 7.36 1.07 -40.51
N ALA A 14 6.89 1.95 -41.40
CA ALA A 14 6.31 3.24 -41.04
C ALA A 14 5.03 3.08 -40.18
N TYR A 15 4.20 2.07 -40.46
CA TYR A 15 3.02 1.76 -39.67
C TYR A 15 3.37 1.23 -38.27
N GLN A 16 4.35 0.32 -38.17
CA GLN A 16 4.84 -0.18 -36.88
C GLN A 16 5.49 0.94 -36.04
N GLU A 17 6.23 1.84 -36.67
CA GLU A 17 6.87 2.98 -36.01
C GLU A 17 5.82 3.98 -35.50
N SER A 18 4.79 4.26 -36.31
CA SER A 18 3.61 5.07 -35.93
C SER A 18 2.84 4.47 -34.73
N MET A 19 2.56 3.16 -34.73
CA MET A 19 1.91 2.46 -33.62
C MET A 19 2.76 2.47 -32.34
N HIS A 20 4.07 2.32 -32.48
CA HIS A 20 5.01 2.37 -31.37
C HIS A 20 5.13 3.79 -30.78
N LEU A 21 5.17 4.81 -31.64
CA LEU A 21 5.16 6.22 -31.24
C LEU A 21 3.86 6.59 -30.53
N THR A 22 2.70 6.28 -31.10
CA THR A 22 1.39 6.52 -30.46
C THR A 22 1.25 5.78 -29.13
N GLY A 23 1.74 4.54 -29.03
CA GLY A 23 1.81 3.80 -27.78
C GLY A 23 2.70 4.48 -26.72
N LYS A 24 3.88 4.97 -27.10
CA LYS A 24 4.77 5.76 -26.21
C LYS A 24 4.12 7.08 -25.78
N PHE A 25 3.48 7.80 -26.70
CA PHE A 25 2.78 9.05 -26.40
C PHE A 25 1.59 8.84 -25.46
N ALA A 26 0.79 7.80 -25.68
CA ALA A 26 -0.32 7.44 -24.79
C ALA A 26 0.16 7.05 -23.39
N LYS A 27 1.26 6.28 -23.30
CA LYS A 27 1.88 5.91 -22.02
C LYS A 27 2.43 7.12 -21.27
N ARG A 28 3.10 8.05 -21.98
CA ARG A 28 3.62 9.31 -21.42
C ARG A 28 2.49 10.21 -20.91
N LYS A 29 1.43 10.40 -21.69
CA LYS A 29 0.22 11.17 -21.30
C LYS A 29 -0.44 10.58 -20.05
N ARG A 30 -0.48 9.24 -19.95
CA ARG A 30 -1.02 8.53 -18.78
C ARG A 30 -0.19 8.72 -17.52
N LEU A 31 1.15 8.79 -17.63
CA LEU A 31 2.03 9.07 -16.48
C LEU A 31 1.92 10.53 -16.02
N CYS A 32 1.93 11.50 -16.95
CA CYS A 32 1.77 12.91 -16.61
C CYS A 32 0.43 13.22 -15.94
N ASN A 33 -0.63 12.47 -16.28
CA ASN A 33 -1.93 12.60 -15.63
C ASN A 33 -1.91 12.21 -14.14
N GLU A 34 -0.95 11.40 -13.67
CA GLU A 34 -0.84 11.04 -12.25
C GLU A 34 -0.36 12.18 -11.38
N PHE A 35 0.46 13.09 -11.93
CA PHE A 35 1.05 14.21 -11.19
C PHE A 35 0.17 15.48 -11.20
N GLN A 36 -1.12 15.34 -11.51
CA GLN A 36 -2.08 16.44 -11.46
C GLN A 36 -2.57 16.69 -10.03
N VAL A 37 -2.78 17.96 -9.66
CA VAL A 37 -3.19 18.38 -8.32
C VAL A 37 -4.44 17.63 -7.81
N ARG A 38 -5.40 17.34 -8.71
CA ARG A 38 -6.62 16.58 -8.37
C ARG A 38 -6.34 15.19 -7.77
N ASN A 39 -5.18 14.60 -8.04
CA ASN A 39 -4.80 13.28 -7.52
C ASN A 39 -4.26 13.32 -6.09
N PHE A 40 -4.04 14.49 -5.49
CA PHE A 40 -3.91 14.58 -4.03
C PHE A 40 -5.23 14.21 -3.34
N GLY A 41 -6.37 14.55 -3.95
CA GLY A 41 -7.69 14.25 -3.40
C GLY A 41 -7.98 12.75 -3.29
N PHE A 42 -9.11 12.43 -2.65
CA PHE A 42 -9.61 11.05 -2.47
C PHE A 42 -10.93 10.80 -3.21
N ASN A 43 -11.19 11.55 -4.29
CA ASN A 43 -12.39 11.35 -5.11
C ASN A 43 -12.11 10.33 -6.21
N HIS A 44 -12.96 9.31 -6.34
CA HIS A 44 -12.85 8.28 -7.39
C HIS A 44 -14.22 7.86 -7.91
N ASN A 45 -14.36 7.72 -9.22
CA ASN A 45 -15.67 7.48 -9.86
C ASN A 45 -16.18 6.04 -9.62
N ARG A 46 -15.27 5.07 -9.48
CA ARG A 46 -15.61 3.64 -9.30
C ARG A 46 -15.45 3.23 -7.84
N VAL A 47 -16.33 3.79 -6.99
CA VAL A 47 -16.29 3.58 -5.52
C VAL A 47 -16.56 2.10 -5.16
N ASP A 48 -17.25 1.35 -6.01
CA ASP A 48 -17.48 -0.10 -5.88
C ASP A 48 -16.17 -0.89 -5.68
N GLN A 49 -15.06 -0.42 -6.23
CA GLN A 49 -13.75 -1.06 -6.13
C GLN A 49 -13.15 -1.07 -4.72
N PHE A 50 -13.60 -0.20 -3.81
CA PHE A 50 -13.12 -0.16 -2.43
C PHE A 50 -13.76 -1.25 -1.56
N TYR A 51 -14.92 -1.74 -1.98
CA TYR A 51 -15.68 -2.77 -1.28
C TYR A 51 -15.39 -4.18 -1.80
N ARG A 52 -14.62 -4.27 -2.88
CA ARG A 52 -14.49 -5.47 -3.69
C ARG A 52 -13.02 -5.86 -3.91
N SER A 53 -12.73 -7.15 -3.77
CA SER A 53 -11.55 -7.79 -4.36
C SER A 53 -11.49 -7.50 -5.86
N GLN A 54 -10.29 -7.29 -6.36
CA GLN A 54 -10.01 -7.17 -7.79
C GLN A 54 -10.41 -8.45 -8.55
N TRP A 55 -10.35 -9.60 -7.89
CA TRP A 55 -10.51 -10.91 -8.53
C TRP A 55 -11.93 -11.48 -8.41
N GLN A 56 -12.88 -10.69 -7.92
CA GLN A 56 -14.27 -11.16 -7.80
C GLN A 56 -15.06 -10.87 -9.07
N SER A 57 -15.83 -11.86 -9.53
CA SER A 57 -16.73 -11.69 -10.68
C SER A 57 -18.12 -11.18 -10.27
N GLY A 58 -18.68 -11.73 -9.18
CA GLY A 58 -20.01 -11.36 -8.69
C GLY A 58 -20.03 -10.09 -7.85
N GLU A 59 -21.22 -9.53 -7.62
CA GLU A 59 -21.39 -8.37 -6.74
C GLU A 59 -21.02 -8.66 -5.29
N ARG A 60 -21.29 -9.90 -4.83
CA ARG A 60 -21.01 -10.38 -3.48
C ARG A 60 -19.97 -11.49 -3.52
N SER A 61 -19.21 -11.61 -2.45
CA SER A 61 -18.26 -12.71 -2.28
C SER A 61 -18.07 -13.04 -0.81
N TRP A 62 -18.62 -14.19 -0.39
CA TRP A 62 -18.42 -14.71 0.96
C TRP A 62 -16.95 -15.04 1.23
N PHE A 63 -16.24 -15.57 0.23
CA PHE A 63 -14.81 -15.83 0.34
C PHE A 63 -14.01 -14.56 0.64
N TYR A 64 -14.31 -13.46 -0.03
CA TYR A 64 -13.62 -12.19 0.23
C TYR A 64 -14.00 -11.57 1.58
N LEU A 65 -15.25 -11.74 2.03
CA LEU A 65 -15.66 -11.32 3.37
C LEU A 65 -14.90 -12.10 4.45
N ILE A 66 -14.85 -13.44 4.34
CA ILE A 66 -14.11 -14.31 5.26
C ILE A 66 -12.63 -13.93 5.27
N TYR A 67 -12.03 -13.75 4.09
CA TYR A 67 -10.65 -13.27 3.95
C TYR A 67 -10.39 -11.99 4.74
N ARG A 68 -11.28 -10.99 4.64
CA ARG A 68 -11.14 -9.71 5.37
C ARG A 68 -11.21 -9.85 6.87
N TRP A 69 -12.11 -10.69 7.37
CA TRP A 69 -12.21 -10.95 8.81
C TRP A 69 -11.03 -11.75 9.33
N ILE A 70 -10.53 -12.75 8.58
CA ILE A 70 -9.29 -13.44 8.92
C ILE A 70 -8.13 -12.44 9.01
N TRP A 71 -7.98 -11.54 8.03
CA TRP A 71 -6.90 -10.55 8.03
C TRP A 71 -7.01 -9.61 9.22
N MET A 72 -8.20 -9.09 9.52
CA MET A 72 -8.43 -8.25 10.69
C MET A 72 -8.06 -9.00 11.99
N LEU A 73 -8.54 -10.24 12.15
CA LEU A 73 -8.24 -11.06 13.34
C LEU A 73 -6.75 -11.39 13.47
N CYS A 74 -6.05 -11.67 12.37
CA CYS A 74 -4.60 -11.89 12.37
C CYS A 74 -3.85 -10.65 12.87
N PHE A 75 -4.17 -9.47 12.35
CA PHE A 75 -3.53 -8.22 12.82
C PHE A 75 -3.91 -7.88 14.26
N ALA A 76 -5.15 -8.15 14.68
CA ALA A 76 -5.59 -7.99 16.06
C ALA A 76 -4.83 -8.92 17.01
N ALA A 77 -4.65 -10.19 16.64
CA ALA A 77 -3.88 -11.14 17.42
C ALA A 77 -2.40 -10.70 17.56
N VAL A 78 -1.77 -10.28 16.47
CA VAL A 78 -0.39 -9.75 16.52
C VAL A 78 -0.32 -8.51 17.41
N PHE A 79 -1.26 -7.57 17.28
CA PHE A 79 -1.31 -6.38 18.15
C PHE A 79 -1.44 -6.77 19.63
N LEU A 80 -2.36 -7.66 19.99
CA LEU A 80 -2.58 -8.09 21.37
C LEU A 80 -1.36 -8.82 21.94
N VAL A 81 -0.70 -9.67 21.14
CA VAL A 81 0.52 -10.37 21.55
C VAL A 81 1.70 -9.40 21.71
N CYS A 82 1.88 -8.45 20.80
CA CYS A 82 2.91 -7.42 20.98
C CYS A 82 2.63 -6.57 22.22
N LEU A 83 1.37 -6.16 22.42
CA LEU A 83 1.00 -5.35 23.57
C LEU A 83 1.23 -6.11 24.87
N SER A 84 0.89 -7.41 24.96
CA SER A 84 1.08 -8.19 26.18
C SER A 84 2.55 -8.49 26.50
N LEU A 85 3.37 -8.76 25.48
CA LEU A 85 4.77 -9.18 25.67
C LEU A 85 5.76 -8.01 25.67
N GLN A 86 5.43 -6.89 25.03
CA GLN A 86 6.35 -5.78 24.77
C GLN A 86 5.86 -4.44 25.35
N TYR A 87 4.85 -4.44 26.23
CA TYR A 87 4.35 -3.20 26.85
C TYR A 87 5.49 -2.37 27.49
N SER A 88 6.30 -3.05 28.31
CA SER A 88 7.49 -2.54 28.99
C SER A 88 7.30 -1.12 29.53
N ASP A 89 6.38 -0.93 30.47
CA ASP A 89 6.05 0.39 31.07
C ASP A 89 5.72 1.49 30.04
N GLY A 90 5.03 1.11 28.96
CA GLY A 90 4.65 1.99 27.87
C GLY A 90 5.72 2.21 26.81
N LYS A 91 6.92 1.61 26.94
CA LYS A 91 7.98 1.67 25.89
C LYS A 91 7.52 1.04 24.58
N TYR A 92 6.50 0.19 24.59
CA TYR A 92 5.81 -0.26 23.38
C TYR A 92 5.53 0.89 22.39
N PHE A 93 5.05 2.03 22.88
CA PHE A 93 4.62 3.14 22.05
C PHE A 93 5.77 3.97 21.45
N ILE A 94 7.02 3.73 21.83
CA ILE A 94 8.14 4.52 21.28
C ILE A 94 8.66 3.92 19.96
N PHE A 95 8.38 2.64 19.68
CA PHE A 95 8.94 1.94 18.53
C PHE A 95 8.08 2.10 17.26
N MET A 96 8.74 2.47 16.15
CA MET A 96 8.10 2.61 14.83
C MET A 96 7.40 1.33 14.36
N THR A 97 7.99 0.18 14.66
CA THR A 97 7.40 -1.13 14.32
C THR A 97 6.00 -1.28 14.93
N ASN A 98 5.81 -0.83 16.17
CA ASN A 98 4.54 -0.93 16.88
C ASN A 98 3.49 0.04 16.34
N TRP A 99 3.90 1.23 15.89
CA TRP A 99 3.03 2.14 15.15
C TRP A 99 2.55 1.50 13.84
N GLY A 100 3.45 0.78 13.14
CA GLY A 100 3.10 -0.01 11.96
C GLY A 100 2.07 -1.10 12.25
N VAL A 101 2.21 -1.82 13.37
CA VAL A 101 1.23 -2.84 13.81
C VAL A 101 -0.15 -2.23 14.07
N ILE A 102 -0.22 -1.10 14.79
CA ILE A 102 -1.47 -0.37 15.06
C ILE A 102 -2.12 0.09 13.75
N LEU A 103 -1.35 0.70 12.85
CA LEU A 103 -1.84 1.12 11.53
C LEU A 103 -2.36 -0.06 10.72
N GLY A 104 -1.67 -1.21 10.77
CA GLY A 104 -2.12 -2.46 10.16
C GLY A 104 -3.49 -2.90 10.68
N LEU A 105 -3.65 -2.95 12.01
CA LEU A 105 -4.92 -3.30 12.65
C LEU A 105 -6.05 -2.35 12.21
N LEU A 106 -5.83 -1.03 12.28
CA LEU A 106 -6.84 -0.04 11.89
C LEU A 106 -7.22 -0.18 10.40
N THR A 107 -6.24 -0.37 9.52
CA THR A 107 -6.48 -0.59 8.08
C THR A 107 -7.34 -1.82 7.84
N GLN A 108 -6.99 -2.96 8.45
CA GLN A 108 -7.72 -4.21 8.23
C GLN A 108 -9.10 -4.21 8.88
N PHE A 109 -9.26 -3.51 10.01
CA PHE A 109 -10.57 -3.28 10.63
C PHE A 109 -11.50 -2.48 9.71
N VAL A 110 -11.04 -1.34 9.19
CA VAL A 110 -11.85 -0.53 8.26
C VAL A 110 -12.17 -1.32 6.99
N ALA A 111 -11.21 -2.11 6.47
CA ALA A 111 -11.45 -2.99 5.32
C ALA A 111 -12.57 -4.00 5.57
N ALA A 112 -12.53 -4.69 6.72
CA ALA A 112 -13.55 -5.67 7.10
C ALA A 112 -14.93 -5.02 7.26
N VAL A 113 -15.01 -3.83 7.88
CA VAL A 113 -16.26 -3.06 7.99
C VAL A 113 -16.82 -2.69 6.63
N LEU A 114 -15.99 -2.16 5.72
CA LEU A 114 -16.44 -1.79 4.37
C LEU A 114 -17.02 -2.99 3.62
N VAL A 115 -16.29 -4.10 3.57
CA VAL A 115 -16.74 -5.31 2.85
C VAL A 115 -17.99 -5.92 3.49
N THR A 116 -18.13 -5.84 4.81
CA THR A 116 -19.33 -6.28 5.54
C THR A 116 -20.55 -5.44 5.14
N ARG A 117 -20.41 -4.10 5.15
CA ARG A 117 -21.48 -3.19 4.73
C ARG A 117 -21.93 -3.46 3.28
N TRP A 118 -20.98 -3.76 2.39
CA TRP A 118 -21.26 -4.10 1.01
C TRP A 118 -21.96 -5.46 0.85
N GLN A 119 -21.48 -6.50 1.56
CA GLN A 119 -22.02 -7.84 1.49
C GLN A 119 -23.49 -7.88 1.91
N PHE A 120 -23.81 -7.24 3.03
CA PHE A 120 -25.15 -7.21 3.61
C PHE A 120 -26.02 -6.05 3.13
N ASN A 121 -25.52 -5.23 2.20
CA ASN A 121 -26.21 -4.03 1.71
C ASN A 121 -26.71 -3.11 2.84
N ILE A 122 -25.88 -2.92 3.88
CA ILE A 122 -26.25 -2.13 5.06
C ILE A 122 -26.58 -0.69 4.63
N ASN A 123 -27.75 -0.20 5.04
CA ASN A 123 -28.29 1.11 4.67
C ASN A 123 -28.39 1.32 3.14
N SER A 124 -28.72 0.26 2.40
CA SER A 124 -28.83 0.29 0.94
C SER A 124 -27.56 0.75 0.21
N LEU A 125 -26.39 0.58 0.86
CA LEU A 125 -25.11 1.06 0.34
C LEU A 125 -24.79 0.53 -1.06
N ARG A 126 -24.89 -0.78 -1.26
CA ARG A 126 -24.58 -1.43 -2.55
C ARG A 126 -25.56 -0.99 -3.62
N SER A 127 -26.87 -1.04 -3.35
CA SER A 127 -27.90 -0.64 -4.32
C SER A 127 -27.73 0.81 -4.76
N ASN A 128 -27.53 1.73 -3.81
CA ASN A 128 -27.34 3.15 -4.12
C ASN A 128 -26.10 3.40 -5.00
N ILE A 129 -24.98 2.70 -4.71
CA ILE A 129 -23.75 2.82 -5.51
C ILE A 129 -23.94 2.22 -6.92
N CYS A 130 -24.64 1.08 -7.03
CA CYS A 130 -24.92 0.45 -8.32
C CYS A 130 -25.86 1.29 -9.19
N GLU A 131 -26.91 1.87 -8.60
CA GLU A 131 -27.88 2.74 -9.28
C GLU A 131 -27.25 4.05 -9.77
N MET A 132 -26.35 4.64 -8.99
CA MET A 132 -25.61 5.84 -9.40
C MET A 132 -24.66 5.58 -10.58
N GLY A 133 -24.32 4.32 -10.87
CA GLY A 133 -23.66 3.89 -12.11
C GLY A 133 -22.65 4.88 -12.70
N THR A 134 -23.00 5.44 -13.87
CA THR A 134 -22.19 6.38 -14.67
C THR A 134 -22.21 7.83 -14.17
N GLN A 135 -23.17 8.21 -13.32
CA GLN A 135 -23.23 9.54 -12.68
C GLN A 135 -22.14 9.70 -11.61
N GLY A 136 -21.65 8.58 -11.07
CA GLY A 136 -20.55 8.51 -10.11
C GLY A 136 -21.01 8.79 -8.68
N SER A 137 -20.90 7.79 -7.80
CA SER A 137 -21.16 7.99 -6.37
C SER A 137 -20.04 8.83 -5.75
N PRO A 138 -20.36 9.81 -4.88
CA PRO A 138 -19.34 10.51 -4.11
C PRO A 138 -18.59 9.50 -3.22
N THR A 139 -17.28 9.70 -3.09
CA THR A 139 -16.46 8.87 -2.20
C THR A 139 -16.78 9.20 -0.74
N THR A 140 -17.32 8.24 -0.01
CA THR A 140 -17.72 8.44 1.40
C THR A 140 -16.50 8.67 2.31
N PRO A 141 -16.65 9.37 3.45
CA PRO A 141 -15.53 9.62 4.36
C PRO A 141 -14.78 8.35 4.79
N LEU A 142 -15.52 7.28 5.11
CA LEU A 142 -14.91 6.01 5.52
C LEU A 142 -14.06 5.37 4.41
N VAL A 143 -14.47 5.50 3.14
CA VAL A 143 -13.66 5.04 2.00
C VAL A 143 -12.40 5.88 1.83
N LYS A 144 -12.49 7.20 2.02
CA LYS A 144 -11.31 8.09 1.98
C LYS A 144 -10.30 7.73 3.08
N VAL A 145 -10.80 7.50 4.30
CA VAL A 145 -9.98 7.04 5.44
C VAL A 145 -9.33 5.70 5.15
N TYR A 146 -10.09 4.73 4.62
CA TYR A 146 -9.53 3.43 4.24
C TYR A 146 -8.41 3.56 3.19
N TRP A 147 -8.64 4.37 2.17
CA TRP A 147 -7.67 4.59 1.11
C TRP A 147 -6.37 5.20 1.64
N LEU A 148 -6.49 6.21 2.49
CA LEU A 148 -5.36 6.83 3.19
C LEU A 148 -4.62 5.80 4.05
N LEU A 149 -5.33 5.14 4.97
CA LEU A 149 -4.78 4.17 5.90
C LEU A 149 -4.05 3.05 5.16
N HIS A 150 -4.68 2.45 4.16
CA HIS A 150 -4.06 1.39 3.37
C HIS A 150 -2.79 1.88 2.66
N GLY A 151 -2.79 3.07 2.06
CA GLY A 151 -1.59 3.63 1.42
C GLY A 151 -0.43 3.86 2.39
N VAL A 152 -0.73 4.40 3.58
CA VAL A 152 0.25 4.64 4.65
C VAL A 152 0.77 3.31 5.20
N THR A 153 -0.11 2.37 5.57
CA THR A 153 0.24 1.05 6.11
C THR A 153 1.10 0.25 5.13
N MET A 154 0.76 0.23 3.83
CA MET A 154 1.57 -0.44 2.82
C MET A 154 3.01 0.08 2.78
N SER A 155 3.16 1.41 2.81
CA SER A 155 4.45 2.07 2.70
C SER A 155 5.30 1.85 3.94
N VAL A 156 4.72 2.04 5.13
CA VAL A 156 5.44 1.84 6.39
C VAL A 156 5.85 0.39 6.60
N SER A 157 5.01 -0.57 6.19
CA SER A 157 5.31 -2.00 6.27
C SER A 157 6.60 -2.37 5.53
N LEU A 158 6.75 -1.94 4.27
CA LEU A 158 7.98 -2.18 3.51
C LEU A 158 9.18 -1.44 4.09
N VAL A 159 9.01 -0.19 4.54
CA VAL A 159 10.10 0.57 5.17
C VAL A 159 10.58 -0.13 6.45
N ILE A 160 9.67 -0.60 7.31
CA ILE A 160 10.02 -1.38 8.51
C ILE A 160 10.81 -2.62 8.12
N THR A 161 10.34 -3.38 7.13
CA THR A 161 11.06 -4.57 6.66
C THR A 161 12.46 -4.23 6.16
N THR A 162 12.59 -3.25 5.27
CA THR A 162 13.89 -2.91 4.68
C THR A 162 14.85 -2.34 5.70
N VAL A 163 14.43 -1.40 6.55
CA VAL A 163 15.30 -0.81 7.57
C VAL A 163 15.72 -1.87 8.59
N TYR A 164 14.79 -2.73 9.02
CA TYR A 164 15.12 -3.77 9.98
C TYR A 164 16.15 -4.75 9.42
N TRP A 165 15.89 -5.36 8.26
CA TRP A 165 16.76 -6.42 7.74
C TRP A 165 18.09 -5.91 7.18
N SER A 166 18.15 -4.68 6.65
CA SER A 166 19.40 -4.14 6.10
C SER A 166 20.25 -3.38 7.14
N ILE A 167 19.62 -2.75 8.15
CA ILE A 167 20.32 -1.84 9.07
C ILE A 167 20.28 -2.33 10.51
N LEU A 168 19.16 -2.82 11.03
CA LEU A 168 19.02 -3.07 12.48
C LEU A 168 19.30 -4.52 12.89
N HIS A 169 18.98 -5.50 12.04
CA HIS A 169 19.11 -6.92 12.37
C HIS A 169 20.56 -7.27 12.71
N GLY A 170 20.80 -7.79 13.91
CA GLY A 170 22.13 -8.11 14.44
C GLY A 170 22.98 -6.90 14.87
N LYS A 171 22.47 -5.66 14.74
CA LYS A 171 23.22 -4.41 15.04
C LYS A 171 22.55 -3.53 16.12
N MET A 172 21.54 -4.06 16.81
CA MET A 172 20.78 -3.33 17.83
C MET A 172 21.49 -3.22 19.19
N ASN A 173 22.60 -3.95 19.41
CA ASN A 173 23.29 -4.09 20.70
C ASN A 173 22.35 -4.49 21.86
N LYS A 174 21.31 -5.30 21.56
CA LYS A 174 20.28 -5.75 22.50
C LYS A 174 19.95 -7.23 22.25
N PRO A 175 19.62 -8.03 23.27
CA PRO A 175 19.24 -9.43 23.09
C PRO A 175 17.91 -9.57 22.34
N MET A 176 17.82 -10.54 21.42
CA MET A 176 16.59 -10.86 20.71
C MET A 176 15.63 -11.64 21.61
N ARG A 177 14.76 -10.92 22.35
CA ARG A 177 13.82 -11.55 23.30
C ARG A 177 12.73 -12.38 22.62
N PHE A 178 12.19 -11.91 21.50
CA PHE A 178 11.02 -12.52 20.82
C PHE A 178 11.30 -12.74 19.33
N PRO A 179 12.10 -13.76 18.95
CA PRO A 179 12.53 -13.95 17.57
C PRO A 179 11.38 -14.18 16.59
N VAL A 180 10.38 -14.99 16.99
CA VAL A 180 9.18 -15.25 16.16
C VAL A 180 8.38 -13.97 15.95
N LEU A 181 8.11 -13.23 17.03
CA LEU A 181 7.36 -11.98 16.94
C LEU A 181 8.11 -10.91 16.14
N SER A 182 9.44 -10.88 16.26
CA SER A 182 10.29 -10.02 15.46
C SER A 182 10.19 -10.38 13.97
N PHE A 183 10.23 -11.66 13.62
CA PHE A 183 10.01 -12.09 12.24
C PHE A 183 8.62 -11.71 11.73
N VAL A 184 7.57 -11.89 12.54
CA VAL A 184 6.20 -11.49 12.18
C VAL A 184 6.12 -9.98 11.91
N THR A 185 6.62 -9.18 12.85
CA THR A 185 6.48 -7.71 12.82
C THR A 185 7.45 -7.01 11.89
N HIS A 186 8.53 -7.66 11.43
CA HIS A 186 9.50 -7.07 10.50
C HIS A 186 9.56 -7.75 9.13
N CYS A 187 9.09 -9.00 8.97
CA CYS A 187 9.01 -9.68 7.67
C CYS A 187 7.55 -9.88 7.24
N LEU A 188 6.77 -10.64 8.02
CA LEU A 188 5.40 -10.99 7.60
C LEU A 188 4.47 -9.79 7.50
N ASN A 189 4.73 -8.70 8.23
CA ASN A 189 3.98 -7.46 8.10
C ASN A 189 3.88 -7.01 6.63
N SER A 190 5.00 -7.04 5.89
CA SER A 190 5.05 -6.51 4.53
C SER A 190 4.56 -7.53 3.52
N VAL A 191 4.80 -8.82 3.79
CA VAL A 191 4.21 -9.93 3.02
C VAL A 191 2.69 -9.86 3.08
N PHE A 192 2.10 -9.72 4.26
CA PHE A 192 0.64 -9.67 4.44
C PHE A 192 0.04 -8.44 3.76
N MET A 193 0.69 -7.28 3.90
CA MET A 193 0.27 -6.06 3.21
C MET A 193 0.40 -6.20 1.69
N LEU A 194 1.47 -6.80 1.17
CA LEU A 194 1.61 -7.08 -0.28
C LEU A 194 0.52 -8.04 -0.79
N VAL A 195 0.20 -9.10 -0.05
CA VAL A 195 -0.90 -10.00 -0.41
C VAL A 195 -2.22 -9.22 -0.45
N ASP A 196 -2.51 -8.41 0.57
CA ASP A 196 -3.72 -7.58 0.60
C ASP A 196 -3.78 -6.60 -0.58
N PHE A 197 -2.65 -5.96 -0.89
CA PHE A 197 -2.52 -5.06 -2.02
C PHE A 197 -2.81 -5.71 -3.38
N LEU A 198 -2.45 -6.98 -3.53
CA LEU A 198 -2.77 -7.76 -4.73
C LEU A 198 -4.26 -8.14 -4.78
N MET A 199 -4.93 -8.23 -3.64
CA MET A 199 -6.35 -8.56 -3.55
C MET A 199 -7.27 -7.35 -3.76
N VAL A 200 -6.90 -6.15 -3.33
CA VAL A 200 -7.75 -4.94 -3.44
C VAL A 200 -7.92 -4.45 -4.88
N GLY A 201 -9.12 -4.00 -5.25
CA GLY A 201 -9.42 -3.48 -6.59
C GLY A 201 -9.28 -1.97 -6.78
N PHE A 202 -9.16 -1.20 -5.70
CA PHE A 202 -9.18 0.27 -5.74
C PHE A 202 -7.88 0.89 -6.29
N PRO A 203 -7.91 2.14 -6.79
CA PRO A 203 -6.77 2.77 -7.43
C PRO A 203 -5.61 3.13 -6.49
N VAL A 204 -4.39 3.13 -7.03
CA VAL A 204 -3.20 3.73 -6.40
C VAL A 204 -2.86 5.02 -7.12
N ARG A 205 -2.53 6.06 -6.35
CA ARG A 205 -2.05 7.35 -6.87
C ARG A 205 -0.65 7.60 -6.34
N VAL A 206 0.27 7.99 -7.22
CA VAL A 206 1.65 8.28 -6.84
C VAL A 206 1.70 9.43 -5.82
N LEU A 207 0.87 10.46 -6.01
CA LEU A 207 0.84 11.62 -5.12
C LEU A 207 0.34 11.32 -3.70
N HIS A 208 -0.35 10.20 -3.47
CA HIS A 208 -0.76 9.82 -2.10
C HIS A 208 0.43 9.47 -1.20
N THR A 209 1.62 9.25 -1.77
CA THR A 209 2.86 9.08 -1.00
C THR A 209 3.14 10.26 -0.08
N VAL A 210 2.72 11.48 -0.41
CA VAL A 210 2.92 12.63 0.50
C VAL A 210 2.27 12.40 1.87
N TYR A 211 1.13 11.72 1.91
CA TYR A 211 0.46 11.40 3.17
C TYR A 211 1.20 10.31 3.95
N ALA A 212 1.77 9.32 3.26
CA ALA A 212 2.62 8.31 3.88
C ALA A 212 3.91 8.93 4.45
N MET A 213 4.45 9.97 3.80
CA MET A 213 5.64 10.70 4.24
C MET A 213 5.41 11.59 5.47
N LEU A 214 4.17 11.92 5.81
CA LEU A 214 3.87 12.60 7.08
C LEU A 214 4.21 11.73 8.29
N LEU A 215 4.07 10.40 8.18
CA LEU A 215 4.33 9.47 9.27
C LEU A 215 5.79 9.51 9.75
N PRO A 216 6.84 9.40 8.90
CA PRO A 216 8.21 9.55 9.35
C PRO A 216 8.50 10.97 9.85
N ILE A 217 7.89 12.04 9.31
CA ILE A 217 8.07 13.40 9.85
C ILE A 217 7.60 13.47 11.31
N ILE A 218 6.40 12.95 11.58
CA ILE A 218 5.82 12.88 12.93
C ILE A 218 6.70 12.03 13.84
N TYR A 219 7.11 10.85 13.38
CA TYR A 219 7.91 9.94 14.19
C TYR A 219 9.31 10.47 14.52
N PHE A 220 10.00 11.09 13.56
CA PHE A 220 11.31 11.69 13.82
C PHE A 220 11.19 12.88 14.78
N SER A 221 10.16 13.73 14.61
CA SER A 221 9.88 14.82 15.56
C SER A 221 9.63 14.29 16.97
N PHE A 222 8.84 13.21 17.08
CA PHE A 222 8.62 12.51 18.35
C PHE A 222 9.93 12.01 18.97
N THR A 223 10.81 11.34 18.20
CA THR A 223 12.06 10.80 18.76
C THR A 223 13.04 11.88 19.20
N ILE A 224 13.05 13.04 18.55
CA ILE A 224 13.83 14.21 19.00
C ILE A 224 13.28 14.72 20.34
N VAL A 225 11.97 14.98 20.43
CA VAL A 225 11.35 15.44 21.68
C VAL A 225 11.57 14.42 22.81
N TYR A 226 11.37 13.14 22.52
CA TYR A 226 11.58 12.04 23.47
C TYR A 226 13.02 12.04 24.02
N PHE A 227 14.01 12.22 23.15
CA PHE A 227 15.42 12.33 23.53
C PHE A 227 15.70 13.58 24.38
N LEU A 228 15.18 14.75 23.99
CA LEU A 228 15.38 16.00 24.74
C LEU A 228 14.75 15.93 26.15
N CYS A 229 13.70 15.12 26.33
CA CYS A 229 13.08 14.87 27.62
C CYS A 229 13.77 13.79 28.47
N GLY A 230 14.96 13.30 28.09
CA GLY A 230 15.66 12.27 28.85
C GLY A 230 15.18 10.83 28.56
N GLY A 231 14.47 10.62 27.45
CA GLY A 231 13.85 9.34 27.11
C GLY A 231 14.84 8.22 26.83
N VAL A 232 14.66 7.09 27.51
CA VAL A 232 15.49 5.88 27.33
C VAL A 232 14.70 4.71 26.72
N ASP A 233 15.39 3.73 26.15
CA ASP A 233 14.77 2.44 25.80
C ASP A 233 14.58 1.52 27.02
N GLU A 234 14.17 0.28 26.78
CA GLU A 234 13.98 -0.76 27.80
C GLU A 234 15.28 -1.22 28.50
N TYR A 235 16.44 -0.79 28.00
CA TYR A 235 17.76 -1.18 28.49
C TYR A 235 18.55 0.02 29.06
N GLY A 236 17.91 1.18 29.17
CA GLY A 236 18.54 2.41 29.69
C GLY A 236 19.37 3.19 28.66
N ASN A 237 19.37 2.80 27.38
CA ASN A 237 20.05 3.55 26.34
C ASN A 237 19.27 4.84 26.03
N HIS A 238 19.97 5.97 25.94
CA HIS A 238 19.38 7.28 25.66
C HIS A 238 19.09 7.51 24.16
N TYR A 239 18.40 6.54 23.54
CA TYR A 239 17.89 6.60 22.17
C TYR A 239 16.82 5.53 21.99
N VAL A 240 15.94 5.69 20.99
CA VAL A 240 14.98 4.63 20.62
C VAL A 240 15.66 3.52 19.80
N TYR A 241 16.34 3.92 18.72
CA TYR A 241 17.16 3.06 17.88
C TYR A 241 18.58 3.63 17.82
N PRO A 242 19.64 2.80 17.72
CA PRO A 242 21.00 3.30 17.56
C PRO A 242 21.20 4.22 16.33
N ILE A 243 20.39 4.02 15.28
CA ILE A 243 20.39 4.85 14.07
C ILE A 243 19.72 6.22 14.27
N LEU A 244 18.96 6.38 15.36
CA LEU A 244 18.33 7.61 15.82
C LEU A 244 18.94 8.08 17.15
N ASP A 245 20.24 7.86 17.33
CA ASP A 245 21.00 8.42 18.44
C ASP A 245 21.29 9.90 18.20
N TRP A 246 20.55 10.76 18.90
CA TRP A 246 20.60 12.22 18.73
C TRP A 246 21.79 12.87 19.44
N THR A 247 22.62 12.13 20.18
CA THR A 247 23.95 12.62 20.58
C THR A 247 24.86 12.85 19.37
N SER A 248 24.60 12.11 18.28
CA SER A 248 25.25 12.23 16.98
C SER A 248 24.22 12.58 15.92
N PRO A 249 23.75 13.85 15.83
CA PRO A 249 22.58 14.25 15.04
C PRO A 249 22.68 13.87 13.56
N MET A 250 23.89 13.79 13.00
CA MET A 250 24.11 13.34 11.63
C MET A 250 23.56 11.94 11.35
N ARG A 251 23.57 11.01 12.32
CA ARG A 251 22.98 9.67 12.15
C ARG A 251 21.47 9.76 11.94
N GLY A 252 20.79 10.60 12.73
CA GLY A 252 19.36 10.86 12.59
C GLY A 252 19.02 11.51 11.24
N VAL A 253 19.80 12.51 10.80
CA VAL A 253 19.61 13.17 9.50
C VAL A 253 19.79 12.21 8.33
N ILE A 254 20.85 11.38 8.35
CA ILE A 254 21.10 10.37 7.30
C ILE A 254 19.97 9.34 7.28
N THR A 255 19.53 8.87 8.46
CA THR A 255 18.42 7.92 8.57
C THR A 255 17.12 8.52 8.04
N PHE A 256 16.83 9.78 8.35
CA PHE A 256 15.67 10.50 7.84
C PHE A 256 15.69 10.56 6.31
N ALA A 257 16.81 11.02 5.73
CA ALA A 257 16.97 11.13 4.27
C ALA A 257 16.83 9.76 3.58
N GLY A 258 17.41 8.70 4.16
CA GLY A 258 17.29 7.33 3.66
C GLY A 258 15.85 6.82 3.68
N VAL A 259 15.16 6.98 4.81
CA VAL A 259 13.74 6.59 4.94
C VAL A 259 12.86 7.37 3.97
N PHE A 260 13.05 8.69 3.86
CA PHE A 260 12.29 9.54 2.94
C PHE A 260 12.48 9.09 1.48
N THR A 261 13.71 8.74 1.12
CA THR A 261 14.05 8.19 -0.20
C THR A 261 13.34 6.85 -0.44
N LEU A 262 13.29 5.96 0.55
CA LEU A 262 12.55 4.69 0.44
C LEU A 262 11.06 4.90 0.18
N TYR A 263 10.41 5.87 0.85
CA TYR A 263 8.99 6.19 0.56
C TYR A 263 8.79 6.63 -0.90
N CYS A 264 9.70 7.44 -1.46
CA CYS A 264 9.65 7.83 -2.87
C CYS A 264 9.83 6.63 -3.81
N ILE A 265 10.76 5.73 -3.51
CA ILE A 265 10.98 4.51 -4.30
C ILE A 265 9.73 3.63 -4.27
N TYR A 266 9.17 3.37 -3.08
CA TYR A 266 7.98 2.52 -2.95
C TYR A 266 6.75 3.12 -3.62
N ALA A 267 6.62 4.44 -3.69
CA ALA A 267 5.58 5.10 -4.48
C ALA A 267 5.56 4.61 -5.94
N ILE A 268 6.75 4.60 -6.56
CA ILE A 268 6.95 4.20 -7.95
C ILE A 268 6.73 2.70 -8.10
N VAL A 269 7.26 1.89 -7.18
CA VAL A 269 7.10 0.43 -7.18
C VAL A 269 5.63 0.05 -7.05
N PHE A 270 4.89 0.60 -6.08
CA PHE A 270 3.48 0.32 -5.88
C PHE A 270 2.63 0.73 -7.06
N TYR A 271 2.89 1.91 -7.64
CA TYR A 271 2.20 2.32 -8.84
C TYR A 271 2.49 1.37 -10.02
N SER A 272 3.73 0.88 -10.14
CA SER A 272 4.11 -0.08 -11.18
C SER A 272 3.39 -1.42 -11.01
N ILE A 273 3.38 -1.97 -9.79
CA ILE A 273 2.65 -3.21 -9.48
C ILE A 273 1.14 -3.01 -9.67
N TYR A 274 0.60 -1.85 -9.29
CA TYR A 274 -0.80 -1.49 -9.54
C TYR A 274 -1.15 -1.54 -11.04
N GLN A 275 -0.30 -0.96 -11.89
CA GLN A 275 -0.55 -0.99 -13.32
C GLN A 275 -0.43 -2.41 -13.89
N PHE A 276 0.52 -3.20 -13.38
CA PHE A 276 0.70 -4.59 -13.78
C PHE A 276 -0.51 -5.45 -13.39
N LYS A 277 -1.01 -5.36 -12.14
CA LYS A 277 -2.19 -6.13 -11.72
C LYS A 277 -3.44 -5.76 -12.53
N ARG A 278 -3.59 -4.48 -12.91
CA ARG A 278 -4.70 -4.05 -13.78
C ARG A 278 -4.56 -4.54 -15.20
N PHE A 279 -3.34 -4.62 -15.72
CA PHE A 279 -3.07 -5.22 -17.01
C PHE A 279 -3.49 -6.70 -16.98
N LEU A 280 -3.04 -7.48 -15.98
CA LEU A 280 -3.42 -8.88 -15.82
C LEU A 280 -4.93 -9.07 -15.74
N HIS A 281 -5.61 -8.30 -14.87
CA HIS A 281 -7.06 -8.38 -14.73
C HIS A 281 -7.77 -8.17 -16.07
N ARG A 282 -7.38 -7.15 -16.85
CA ARG A 282 -7.97 -6.89 -18.17
C ARG A 282 -7.73 -8.05 -19.14
N SER A 283 -6.51 -8.57 -19.20
CA SER A 283 -6.14 -9.68 -20.09
C SER A 283 -6.95 -10.94 -19.77
N PHE A 284 -7.12 -11.28 -18.49
CA PHE A 284 -7.98 -12.40 -18.09
C PHE A 284 -9.45 -12.13 -18.42
N SER A 285 -9.97 -10.94 -18.13
CA SER A 285 -11.36 -10.61 -18.49
C SER A 285 -11.64 -10.70 -20.00
N THR A 286 -10.66 -10.38 -20.86
CA THR A 286 -10.82 -10.51 -22.32
C THR A 286 -10.78 -11.95 -22.80
N ILE A 287 -9.89 -12.79 -22.25
CA ILE A 287 -9.76 -14.21 -22.64
C ILE A 287 -11.06 -14.97 -22.30
N TRP A 288 -11.65 -14.67 -21.16
CA TRP A 288 -12.88 -15.32 -20.68
C TRP A 288 -14.16 -14.59 -21.13
N SER A 289 -14.08 -13.66 -22.09
CA SER A 289 -15.27 -13.03 -22.66
C SER A 289 -15.96 -14.01 -23.64
N PRO A 290 -17.31 -14.13 -23.62
CA PRO A 290 -18.05 -15.08 -24.46
C PRO A 290 -17.73 -14.99 -25.96
N HIS A 291 -17.27 -13.82 -26.44
CA HIS A 291 -16.91 -13.61 -27.84
C HIS A 291 -15.62 -14.31 -28.28
N CYS A 292 -14.74 -14.72 -27.35
CA CYS A 292 -13.48 -15.41 -27.68
C CYS A 292 -13.58 -16.94 -27.55
N VAL A 293 -14.60 -17.46 -26.85
CA VAL A 293 -14.79 -18.90 -26.64
C VAL A 293 -15.56 -19.55 -27.80
N GLY A 294 -16.16 -18.77 -28.70
CA GLY A 294 -16.85 -19.25 -29.90
C GLY A 294 -15.97 -19.40 -31.16
N LEU A 295 -14.63 -19.37 -31.03
CA LEU A 295 -13.68 -19.47 -32.15
C LEU A 295 -12.65 -20.60 -31.98
N ILE A 296 -12.91 -21.56 -31.10
CA ILE A 296 -12.17 -22.82 -30.98
C ILE A 296 -13.16 -23.95 -31.24
#